data_AF-A0A7S9C7H2-F1
#
_entry.id   AF-A0A7S9C7H2-F1
#
_cell.length_a   1.000
_cell.length_b   1.000
_cell.length_c   1.000
_cell.angle_alpha   90.00
_cell.angle_beta   90.00
_cell.angle_gamma   90.00
#
_symmetry.space_group_name_H-M   'P 1'
#
loop_
_entity.id
_entity.type
_entity.pdbx_description
1 polymer ?
#
loop_
_entity_poly.entity_id
_entity_poly.type
_entity_poly.pdbx_seq_one_letter_code
_entity_poly.pdbx_strand_id
1 'polypeptide(L)'
;MTRFTTAPNTREHQRPHPIALALGALLCAAPALAQQALPDAGRTLRELTPPAEAPKPSRPLDILTPDSGQPVAPGGPQVQLQSVDFSGHTVFDADALRAVLGEVTGQRFDLAGLRGLAARITAHYQRAGYPFARALLPAQALGQGRLQIEVIEGRWGKVRAANEVTDVQAAAQAYLAPLPSGALIEQAPLERALLLLSDLPGVTSHPVVRPGEAGGSGDLEVSVQRERSVGAELALDNHGSRYNGIYRARLQLQIDSPFTFGDQLQLRTMASDEALLLGSLDYSLPLGAQGWRGRIGYAHTSYELGQQFAALRAGGSAKVASLGLSYPLRRTRLANVTLAASYQHKDLRDRQDALATRSAKRSDSVALTLQFDRRDEIGGGGISYGSLSWTPGRLRLDPQARAGDALTARSQGRFDKLGLDLHRIQALSGAFSLYGHLGAQWSEGNLDSSEDFGLGGPAGVRAYPSSEGYGDRGLLAQLELHYALQPNTKLLAFYDAGRVDINARPWDRADRHRSLAGAGLGLRWQLRGVSADLSLAWRTQGGSPRSDTRPGQPMAWFSLVSRF
;
A
#
# COMPACT_ATOMS: atom_id res chain seq x y z
N MET A 1 98.81 -27.33 39.61
CA MET A 1 97.98 -27.68 40.79
C MET A 1 97.39 -26.40 41.35
N THR A 2 96.21 -25.98 40.87
CA THR A 2 95.48 -24.85 41.49
C THR A 2 94.01 -24.88 41.09
N ARG A 3 93.24 -25.56 41.95
CA ARG A 3 91.87 -25.33 42.42
C ARG A 3 90.93 -24.44 41.59
N PHE A 4 89.88 -25.11 41.09
CA PHE A 4 88.57 -24.55 40.79
C PHE A 4 87.91 -23.98 42.06
N THR A 5 87.29 -22.80 41.92
CA THR A 5 86.35 -22.27 42.91
C THR A 5 85.13 -21.70 42.17
N THR A 6 84.00 -22.38 42.34
CA THR A 6 82.66 -22.05 41.85
C THR A 6 82.00 -21.00 42.73
N ALA A 7 81.43 -19.95 42.14
CA ALA A 7 80.59 -18.95 42.80
C ALA A 7 79.12 -19.45 42.94
N PRO A 8 78.41 -19.11 44.03
CA PRO A 8 77.02 -19.52 44.22
C PRO A 8 76.04 -18.54 43.54
N ASN A 9 74.98 -19.12 42.97
CA ASN A 9 73.88 -18.46 42.28
C ASN A 9 72.72 -18.23 43.27
N THR A 10 72.52 -17.00 43.72
CA THR A 10 71.35 -16.60 44.53
C THR A 10 70.22 -16.12 43.62
N ARG A 11 69.19 -16.94 43.43
CA ARG A 11 67.92 -16.54 42.82
C ARG A 11 67.07 -15.78 43.84
N GLU A 12 66.95 -14.46 43.69
CA GLU A 12 65.90 -13.68 44.33
C GLU A 12 64.58 -13.85 43.58
N HIS A 13 63.59 -14.46 44.25
CA HIS A 13 62.20 -14.46 43.81
C HIS A 13 61.58 -13.09 44.11
N GLN A 14 61.52 -12.21 43.11
CA GLN A 14 60.67 -11.02 43.18
C GLN A 14 59.20 -11.44 43.09
N ARG A 15 58.46 -11.27 44.19
CA ARG A 15 57.01 -11.37 44.24
C ARG A 15 56.40 -10.12 43.56
N PRO A 16 55.45 -10.24 42.63
CA PRO A 16 54.82 -9.07 42.04
C PRO A 16 53.93 -8.36 43.08
N HIS A 17 54.09 -7.03 43.18
CA HIS A 17 53.32 -6.16 44.05
C HIS A 17 51.82 -6.15 43.67
N PRO A 18 50.89 -6.24 44.65
CA PRO A 18 49.44 -6.32 44.39
C PRO A 18 48.80 -5.01 43.90
N ILE A 19 49.56 -3.92 43.79
CA ILE A 19 49.04 -2.59 43.40
C ILE A 19 49.08 -2.38 41.87
N ALA A 20 49.90 -3.15 41.13
CA ALA A 20 49.98 -3.05 39.68
C ALA A 20 48.87 -3.85 38.93
N LEU A 21 48.20 -4.78 39.62
CA LEU A 21 47.09 -5.58 39.06
C LEU A 21 45.72 -4.89 39.19
N ALA A 22 45.59 -3.85 40.02
CA ALA A 22 44.34 -3.10 40.19
C ALA A 22 44.13 -1.99 39.13
N LEU A 23 45.22 -1.43 38.57
CA LEU A 23 45.14 -0.42 37.50
C LEU A 23 45.00 -1.01 36.09
N GLY A 24 45.41 -2.26 35.87
CA GLY A 24 45.18 -2.99 34.61
C GLY A 24 43.75 -3.54 34.45
N ALA A 25 43.03 -3.75 35.57
CA ALA A 25 41.66 -4.27 35.55
C ALA A 25 40.58 -3.21 35.27
N LEU A 26 40.91 -1.92 35.36
CA LEU A 26 40.00 -0.81 35.06
C LEU A 26 40.01 -0.36 33.59
N LEU A 27 40.95 -0.85 32.77
CA LEU A 27 41.06 -0.54 31.34
C LEU A 27 40.66 -1.70 30.41
N CYS A 28 40.27 -2.86 30.95
CA CYS A 28 39.88 -4.04 30.15
C CYS A 28 38.45 -4.54 30.40
N ALA A 29 37.62 -3.80 31.16
CA ALA A 29 36.22 -4.17 31.43
C ALA A 29 35.18 -3.49 30.50
N ALA A 30 35.56 -3.20 29.24
CA ALA A 30 34.60 -2.73 28.24
C ALA A 30 34.77 -3.45 26.89
N PRO A 31 34.34 -4.72 26.82
CA PRO A 31 33.70 -5.19 25.60
C PRO A 31 32.51 -6.08 25.95
N ALA A 32 31.34 -5.50 26.28
CA ALA A 32 30.10 -6.28 26.41
C ALA A 32 28.80 -5.46 26.37
N LEU A 33 28.83 -4.14 26.53
CA LEU A 33 27.70 -3.30 26.14
C LEU A 33 27.80 -3.09 24.63
N ALA A 34 27.14 -3.95 23.86
CA ALA A 34 26.77 -3.59 22.49
C ALA A 34 26.11 -2.21 22.56
N GLN A 35 26.78 -1.19 21.99
CA GLN A 35 26.33 0.20 22.06
C GLN A 35 24.89 0.30 21.55
N GLN A 36 23.94 0.49 22.47
CA GLN A 36 22.58 0.82 22.12
C GLN A 36 22.59 2.21 21.48
N ALA A 37 22.44 2.26 20.16
CA ALA A 37 22.41 3.52 19.44
C ALA A 37 21.22 4.36 19.93
N LEU A 38 21.51 5.52 20.52
CA LEU A 38 20.51 6.51 20.94
C LEU A 38 19.55 6.78 19.78
N PRO A 39 18.23 6.66 19.95
CA PRO A 39 17.27 7.05 18.93
C PRO A 39 17.42 8.54 18.56
N ASP A 40 17.43 8.85 17.27
CA ASP A 40 17.47 10.22 16.77
C ASP A 40 16.15 10.59 16.07
N ALA A 41 16.06 11.84 15.60
CA ALA A 41 14.88 12.35 14.90
C ALA A 41 14.54 11.55 13.65
N GLY A 42 15.56 11.04 12.93
CA GLY A 42 15.38 10.20 11.76
C GLY A 42 14.73 8.87 12.10
N ARG A 43 15.26 8.16 13.10
CA ARG A 43 14.69 6.89 13.57
C ARG A 43 13.26 7.09 14.10
N THR A 44 13.05 8.12 14.92
CA THR A 44 11.72 8.46 15.45
C THR A 44 10.73 8.72 14.32
N LEU A 45 11.12 9.44 13.27
CA LEU A 45 10.26 9.69 12.11
C LEU A 45 9.87 8.39 11.37
N ARG A 46 10.79 7.42 11.26
CA ARG A 46 10.50 6.12 10.64
C ARG A 46 9.48 5.30 11.44
N GLU A 47 9.58 5.31 12.77
CA GLU A 47 8.62 4.63 13.67
C GLU A 47 7.18 5.17 13.56
N LEU A 48 7.04 6.42 13.14
CA LEU A 48 5.75 7.09 12.97
C LEU A 48 5.11 6.83 11.59
N THR A 49 5.79 6.13 10.70
CA THR A 49 5.24 5.82 9.37
C THR A 49 4.09 4.82 9.53
N PRO A 50 2.87 5.15 9.07
CA PRO A 50 1.74 4.23 9.17
C PRO A 50 1.95 3.00 8.28
N PRO A 51 1.41 1.82 8.67
CA PRO A 51 1.44 0.63 7.82
C PRO A 51 0.56 0.82 6.58
N ALA A 52 0.84 0.06 5.53
CA ALA A 52 0.00 0.04 4.34
C ALA A 52 -1.39 -0.55 4.64
N GLU A 53 -2.44 0.11 4.14
CA GLU A 53 -3.81 -0.39 4.25
C GLU A 53 -4.21 -1.17 2.99
N ALA A 54 -5.06 -2.18 3.17
CA ALA A 54 -5.65 -2.89 2.03
C ALA A 54 -6.54 -1.95 1.20
N PRO A 55 -6.51 -2.05 -0.13
CA PRO A 55 -7.30 -1.20 -1.00
C PRO A 55 -8.80 -1.48 -0.83
N LYS A 56 -9.60 -0.40 -0.81
CA LYS A 56 -11.05 -0.49 -0.67
C LYS A 56 -11.66 -1.24 -1.88
N PRO A 57 -12.66 -2.11 -1.68
CA PRO A 57 -13.43 -2.68 -2.79
C PRO A 57 -14.02 -1.59 -3.67
N SER A 58 -13.84 -1.70 -4.99
CA SER A 58 -14.60 -0.88 -5.93
C SER A 58 -16.05 -1.33 -5.94
N ARG A 59 -17.00 -0.39 -5.92
CA ARG A 59 -18.44 -0.70 -6.03
C ARG A 59 -18.71 -1.37 -7.39
N PRO A 60 -19.59 -2.39 -7.46
CA PRO A 60 -20.04 -2.90 -8.75
C PRO A 60 -20.78 -1.80 -9.51
N LEU A 61 -20.49 -1.70 -10.80
CA LEU A 61 -21.27 -0.90 -11.73
C LEU A 61 -22.47 -1.75 -12.14
N ASP A 62 -23.66 -1.43 -11.61
CA ASP A 62 -24.91 -2.05 -12.02
C ASP A 62 -25.32 -1.48 -13.39
N ILE A 63 -24.68 -1.98 -14.45
CA ILE A 63 -25.07 -1.67 -15.82
C ILE A 63 -26.27 -2.56 -16.14
N LEU A 64 -27.47 -1.98 -16.10
CA LEU A 64 -28.68 -2.64 -16.58
C LEU A 64 -28.52 -2.91 -18.08
N THR A 65 -28.15 -4.14 -18.44
CA THR A 65 -28.16 -4.57 -19.84
C THR A 65 -29.60 -4.86 -20.28
N PRO A 66 -30.02 -4.47 -21.48
CA PRO A 66 -31.35 -4.79 -22.00
C PRO A 66 -31.60 -6.30 -21.97
N ASP A 67 -32.82 -6.68 -21.57
CA ASP A 67 -33.26 -8.07 -21.46
C ASP A 67 -33.09 -8.82 -22.79
N SER A 68 -32.71 -10.10 -22.72
CA SER A 68 -32.30 -10.88 -23.91
C SER A 68 -33.49 -11.33 -24.79
N GLY A 69 -34.70 -10.91 -24.45
CA GLY A 69 -35.93 -11.52 -24.95
C GLY A 69 -36.17 -12.91 -24.33
N GLN A 70 -37.41 -13.42 -24.43
CA GLN A 70 -37.74 -14.72 -23.86
C GLN A 70 -37.01 -15.87 -24.60
N PRO A 71 -36.48 -16.87 -23.86
CA PRO A 71 -35.92 -18.07 -24.47
C PRO A 71 -36.95 -18.79 -25.34
N VAL A 72 -36.57 -19.17 -26.56
CA VAL A 72 -37.41 -20.00 -27.43
C VAL A 72 -37.05 -21.45 -27.17
N ALA A 73 -38.07 -22.26 -26.86
CA ALA A 73 -37.88 -23.70 -26.71
C ALA A 73 -37.45 -24.33 -28.05
N PRO A 74 -36.51 -25.29 -28.05
CA PRO A 74 -36.16 -26.04 -29.25
C PRO A 74 -37.38 -26.75 -29.86
N GLY A 75 -37.43 -26.83 -31.18
CA GLY A 75 -38.48 -27.49 -31.94
C GLY A 75 -39.02 -26.66 -33.11
N GLY A 76 -39.84 -27.32 -33.95
CA GLY A 76 -40.48 -26.71 -35.11
C GLY A 76 -39.74 -26.90 -36.44
N PRO A 77 -40.12 -26.15 -37.49
CA PRO A 77 -39.52 -26.25 -38.82
C PRO A 77 -38.04 -25.93 -38.81
N GLN A 78 -37.26 -26.73 -39.53
CA GLN A 78 -35.82 -26.55 -39.67
C GLN A 78 -35.43 -26.05 -41.06
N VAL A 79 -34.41 -25.22 -41.10
CA VAL A 79 -33.82 -24.67 -42.33
C VAL A 79 -32.37 -25.13 -42.43
N GLN A 80 -31.96 -25.60 -43.61
CA GLN A 80 -30.55 -25.85 -43.90
C GLN A 80 -29.86 -24.54 -44.32
N LEU A 81 -28.79 -24.17 -43.61
CA LEU A 81 -28.03 -22.95 -43.91
C LEU A 81 -26.97 -23.20 -45.00
N GLN A 82 -26.83 -22.27 -45.93
CA GLN A 82 -25.80 -22.25 -46.97
C GLN A 82 -24.77 -21.15 -46.69
N SER A 83 -25.23 -19.96 -46.31
CA SER A 83 -24.38 -18.83 -45.92
C SER A 83 -24.99 -18.06 -44.76
N VAL A 84 -24.13 -17.34 -44.04
CA VAL A 84 -24.52 -16.37 -43.02
C VAL A 84 -23.89 -15.02 -43.38
N ASP A 85 -24.75 -14.04 -43.58
CA ASP A 85 -24.41 -12.67 -43.91
C ASP A 85 -24.67 -11.77 -42.69
N PHE A 86 -23.86 -10.72 -42.54
CA PHE A 86 -23.93 -9.80 -41.41
C PHE A 86 -24.19 -8.37 -41.89
N SER A 87 -24.86 -7.58 -41.06
CA SER A 87 -25.01 -6.12 -41.23
C SER A 87 -24.73 -5.39 -39.92
N GLY A 88 -24.39 -4.11 -39.99
CA GLY A 88 -24.17 -3.27 -38.79
C GLY A 88 -22.89 -3.59 -38.00
N HIS A 89 -21.97 -4.36 -38.57
CA HIS A 89 -20.69 -4.73 -37.96
C HIS A 89 -19.59 -3.74 -38.39
N THR A 90 -19.13 -2.88 -37.49
CA THR A 90 -18.00 -1.97 -37.73
C THR A 90 -16.78 -2.31 -36.88
N VAL A 91 -16.98 -3.01 -35.76
CA VAL A 91 -15.90 -3.47 -34.86
C VAL A 91 -15.21 -4.72 -35.40
N PHE A 92 -15.98 -5.68 -35.91
CA PHE A 92 -15.47 -6.93 -36.48
C PHE A 92 -15.85 -7.04 -37.95
N ASP A 93 -14.96 -7.59 -38.76
CA ASP A 93 -15.27 -7.93 -40.14
C ASP A 93 -16.13 -9.20 -40.22
N ALA A 94 -16.71 -9.45 -41.39
CA ALA A 94 -17.60 -10.58 -41.59
C ALA A 94 -16.88 -11.94 -41.47
N ASP A 95 -15.59 -12.01 -41.80
CA ASP A 95 -14.80 -13.25 -41.68
C ASP A 95 -14.57 -13.62 -40.21
N ALA A 96 -14.26 -12.65 -39.35
CA ALA A 96 -14.14 -12.84 -37.90
C ALA A 96 -15.47 -13.31 -37.30
N LEU A 97 -16.60 -12.72 -37.71
CA LEU A 97 -17.92 -13.13 -37.22
C LEU A 97 -18.29 -14.56 -37.71
N ARG A 98 -17.94 -14.93 -38.95
CA ARG A 98 -18.10 -16.31 -39.43
C ARG A 98 -17.26 -17.29 -38.61
N ALA A 99 -16.01 -16.93 -38.30
CA ALA A 99 -15.14 -17.76 -37.47
C ALA A 99 -15.71 -18.01 -36.07
N VAL A 100 -16.40 -17.02 -35.47
CA VAL A 100 -17.09 -17.17 -34.19
C VAL A 100 -18.21 -18.21 -34.25
N LEU A 101 -18.91 -18.31 -35.39
CA LEU A 101 -19.98 -19.29 -35.61
C LEU A 101 -19.44 -20.70 -35.88
N GLY A 102 -18.22 -20.84 -36.38
CA GLY A 102 -17.65 -22.12 -36.81
C GLY A 102 -18.32 -22.64 -38.08
N GLU A 103 -18.20 -23.95 -38.35
CA GLU A 103 -18.89 -24.56 -39.49
C GLU A 103 -20.40 -24.59 -39.24
N VAL A 104 -21.15 -23.81 -40.01
CA VAL A 104 -22.62 -23.77 -39.99
C VAL A 104 -23.24 -24.10 -41.35
N THR A 105 -22.45 -24.01 -42.42
CA THR A 105 -22.88 -24.34 -43.79
C THR A 105 -23.23 -25.83 -43.91
N GLY A 106 -24.37 -26.12 -44.52
CA GLY A 106 -24.91 -27.47 -44.68
C GLY A 106 -25.67 -28.02 -43.47
N GLN A 107 -25.64 -27.34 -42.31
CA GLN A 107 -26.34 -27.78 -41.10
C GLN A 107 -27.78 -27.26 -41.05
N ARG A 108 -28.63 -27.95 -40.26
CA ARG A 108 -30.05 -27.63 -40.08
C ARG A 108 -30.29 -27.00 -38.71
N PHE A 109 -30.99 -25.86 -38.69
CA PHE A 109 -31.34 -25.14 -37.47
C PHE A 109 -32.85 -24.85 -37.43
N ASP A 110 -33.43 -24.96 -36.24
CA ASP A 110 -34.75 -24.39 -35.92
C ASP A 110 -34.59 -22.93 -35.44
N LEU A 111 -35.70 -22.25 -35.11
CA LEU A 111 -35.65 -20.87 -34.64
C LEU A 111 -34.79 -20.69 -33.39
N ALA A 112 -34.81 -21.65 -32.46
CA ALA A 112 -34.00 -21.62 -31.26
C ALA A 112 -32.49 -21.69 -31.59
N GLY A 113 -32.10 -22.57 -32.51
CA GLY A 113 -30.73 -22.69 -33.03
C GLY A 113 -30.26 -21.41 -33.72
N LEU A 114 -31.08 -20.81 -34.59
CA LEU A 114 -30.75 -19.55 -35.26
C LEU A 114 -30.57 -18.39 -34.27
N ARG A 115 -31.45 -18.29 -33.24
CA ARG A 115 -31.26 -17.35 -32.13
C ARG A 115 -29.99 -17.65 -31.34
N GLY A 116 -29.62 -18.92 -31.19
CA GLY A 116 -28.36 -19.35 -30.60
C GLY A 116 -27.14 -18.84 -31.37
N LEU A 117 -27.17 -18.82 -32.70
CA LEU A 117 -26.10 -18.23 -33.52
C LEU A 117 -25.95 -16.72 -33.25
N ALA A 118 -27.06 -15.98 -33.24
CA ALA A 118 -27.04 -14.55 -32.90
C ALA A 118 -26.56 -14.31 -31.45
N ALA A 119 -26.95 -15.16 -30.50
CA ALA A 119 -26.47 -15.09 -29.12
C ALA A 119 -24.96 -15.31 -29.01
N ARG A 120 -24.37 -16.20 -29.83
CA ARG A 120 -22.91 -16.40 -29.88
C ARG A 120 -22.17 -15.16 -30.37
N ILE A 121 -22.68 -14.49 -31.41
CA ILE A 121 -22.12 -13.21 -31.88
C ILE A 121 -22.23 -12.15 -30.78
N THR A 122 -23.40 -12.03 -30.14
CA THR A 122 -23.61 -11.10 -29.02
C THR A 122 -22.60 -11.34 -27.89
N ALA A 123 -22.41 -12.61 -27.49
CA ALA A 123 -21.45 -12.98 -26.45
C ALA A 123 -19.99 -12.75 -26.88
N HIS A 124 -19.68 -12.77 -28.17
CA HIS A 124 -18.36 -12.42 -28.67
C HIS A 124 -18.09 -10.92 -28.50
N TYR A 125 -19.01 -10.05 -28.95
CA TYR A 125 -18.92 -8.61 -28.76
C TYR A 125 -18.82 -8.21 -27.28
N GLN A 126 -19.67 -8.79 -26.42
CA GLN A 126 -19.66 -8.50 -24.98
C GLN A 126 -18.32 -8.88 -24.33
N ARG A 127 -17.77 -10.07 -24.65
CA ARG A 127 -16.44 -10.48 -24.15
C ARG A 127 -15.31 -9.62 -24.69
N ALA A 128 -15.50 -9.00 -25.86
CA ALA A 128 -14.55 -8.06 -26.43
C ALA A 128 -14.68 -6.63 -25.86
N GLY A 129 -15.57 -6.39 -24.90
CA GLY A 129 -15.70 -5.10 -24.21
C GLY A 129 -16.80 -4.18 -24.76
N TYR A 130 -17.75 -4.71 -25.53
CA TYR A 130 -18.91 -3.97 -26.07
C TYR A 130 -20.22 -4.47 -25.40
N PRO A 131 -20.50 -4.07 -24.14
CA PRO A 131 -21.57 -4.67 -23.33
C PRO A 131 -22.98 -4.42 -23.90
N PHE A 132 -23.16 -3.34 -24.67
CA PHE A 132 -24.43 -2.95 -25.26
C PHE A 132 -24.62 -3.43 -26.70
N ALA A 133 -23.65 -4.16 -27.27
CA ALA A 133 -23.83 -4.77 -28.58
C ALA A 133 -24.85 -5.92 -28.52
N ARG A 134 -25.63 -6.07 -29.59
CA ARG A 134 -26.61 -7.15 -29.76
C ARG A 134 -26.62 -7.59 -31.21
N ALA A 135 -26.60 -8.89 -31.44
CA ALA A 135 -26.93 -9.46 -32.74
C ALA A 135 -28.38 -9.93 -32.71
N LEU A 136 -29.17 -9.45 -33.66
CA LEU A 136 -30.58 -9.73 -33.82
C LEU A 136 -30.81 -10.55 -35.09
N LEU A 137 -31.88 -11.33 -35.04
CA LEU A 137 -32.38 -12.08 -36.19
C LEU A 137 -33.63 -11.36 -36.73
N PRO A 138 -33.52 -10.52 -37.77
CA PRO A 138 -34.67 -9.84 -38.35
C PRO A 138 -35.61 -10.84 -39.03
N ALA A 139 -36.89 -10.48 -39.13
CA ALA A 139 -37.87 -11.27 -39.87
C ALA A 139 -37.45 -11.36 -41.35
N GLN A 140 -37.23 -12.59 -41.83
CA GLN A 140 -36.68 -12.84 -43.16
C GLN A 140 -37.16 -14.20 -43.71
N ALA A 141 -37.20 -14.33 -45.03
CA ALA A 141 -37.47 -15.61 -45.69
C ALA A 141 -36.16 -16.39 -45.89
N LEU A 142 -36.12 -17.63 -45.39
CA LEU A 142 -34.93 -18.48 -45.45
C LEU A 142 -34.96 -19.52 -46.59
N GLY A 143 -35.78 -19.31 -47.62
CA GLY A 143 -36.01 -20.30 -48.69
C GLY A 143 -34.75 -20.70 -49.48
N GLN A 144 -33.71 -19.86 -49.47
CA GLN A 144 -32.42 -20.13 -50.12
C GLN A 144 -31.31 -20.54 -49.12
N GLY A 145 -31.64 -20.73 -47.84
CA GLY A 145 -30.65 -21.05 -46.81
C GLY A 145 -29.66 -19.92 -46.48
N ARG A 146 -29.92 -18.68 -46.90
CA ARG A 146 -29.09 -17.52 -46.56
C ARG A 146 -29.64 -16.82 -45.31
N LEU A 147 -28.86 -16.81 -44.24
CA LEU A 147 -29.23 -16.20 -42.96
C LEU A 147 -28.60 -14.80 -42.83
N GLN A 148 -29.43 -13.77 -42.66
CA GLN A 148 -28.98 -12.43 -42.31
C GLN A 148 -29.01 -12.26 -40.79
N ILE A 149 -27.87 -11.89 -40.19
CA ILE A 149 -27.77 -11.47 -38.79
C ILE A 149 -27.45 -9.98 -38.75
N GLU A 150 -28.30 -9.18 -38.09
CA GLU A 150 -28.08 -7.75 -37.92
C GLU A 150 -27.39 -7.49 -36.58
N VAL A 151 -26.21 -6.85 -36.61
CA VAL A 151 -25.50 -6.42 -35.42
C VAL A 151 -25.86 -4.97 -35.12
N ILE A 152 -26.41 -4.73 -33.94
CA ILE A 152 -26.56 -3.41 -33.36
C ILE A 152 -25.39 -3.16 -32.43
N GLU A 153 -24.48 -2.30 -32.87
CA GLU A 153 -23.39 -1.81 -32.05
C GLU A 153 -23.87 -0.58 -31.25
N GLY A 154 -23.97 -0.74 -29.93
CA GLY A 154 -24.45 0.33 -29.05
C GLY A 154 -23.57 1.58 -29.15
N ARG A 155 -24.20 2.74 -29.40
CA ARG A 155 -23.51 4.04 -29.48
C ARG A 155 -24.03 5.01 -28.43
N TRP A 156 -23.17 5.91 -27.97
CA TRP A 156 -23.61 6.98 -27.07
C TRP A 156 -24.56 7.93 -27.78
N GLY A 157 -25.73 8.15 -27.19
CA GLY A 157 -26.58 9.30 -27.51
C GLY A 157 -26.10 10.50 -26.71
N LYS A 158 -26.87 10.91 -25.70
CA LYS A 158 -26.52 11.99 -24.78
C LYS A 158 -25.73 11.45 -23.58
N VAL A 159 -24.62 12.09 -23.24
CA VAL A 159 -23.85 11.79 -22.02
C VAL A 159 -23.82 13.03 -21.14
N ARG A 160 -24.50 12.97 -19.99
CA ARG A 160 -24.66 14.12 -19.10
C ARG A 160 -24.45 13.79 -17.62
N ALA A 161 -23.77 14.68 -16.93
CA ALA A 161 -23.83 14.78 -15.48
C ALA A 161 -25.08 15.59 -15.09
N ALA A 162 -25.78 15.15 -14.05
CA ALA A 162 -26.97 15.79 -13.51
C ALA A 162 -26.72 16.25 -12.06
N ASN A 163 -26.85 17.55 -11.83
CA ASN A 163 -26.89 18.20 -10.53
C ASN A 163 -27.54 19.59 -10.69
N GLU A 164 -28.23 20.08 -9.67
CA GLU A 164 -28.88 21.41 -9.69
C GLU A 164 -27.86 22.57 -9.61
N VAL A 165 -26.69 22.32 -9.02
CA VAL A 165 -25.59 23.28 -8.90
C VAL A 165 -24.70 23.19 -10.14
N THR A 166 -24.70 24.25 -10.95
CA THR A 166 -23.99 24.34 -12.23
C THR A 166 -22.51 23.99 -12.12
N ASP A 167 -21.80 24.46 -11.09
CA ASP A 167 -20.36 24.19 -10.94
C ASP A 167 -20.07 22.71 -10.66
N VAL A 168 -20.92 22.05 -9.87
CA VAL A 168 -20.81 20.60 -9.59
C VAL A 168 -21.11 19.81 -10.85
N GLN A 169 -22.15 20.21 -11.58
CA GLN A 169 -22.53 19.60 -12.85
C GLN A 169 -21.41 19.72 -13.89
N ALA A 170 -20.84 20.91 -14.07
CA ALA A 170 -19.74 21.15 -15.00
C ALA A 170 -18.46 20.37 -14.61
N ALA A 171 -18.11 20.35 -13.33
CA ALA A 171 -16.97 19.58 -12.84
C ALA A 171 -17.15 18.08 -13.09
N ALA A 172 -18.33 17.53 -12.81
CA ALA A 172 -18.65 16.13 -13.07
C ALA A 172 -18.69 15.81 -14.59
N GLN A 173 -19.23 16.71 -15.41
CA GLN A 173 -19.29 16.54 -16.87
C GLN A 173 -17.89 16.38 -17.48
N ALA A 174 -16.88 17.06 -16.93
CA ALA A 174 -15.51 16.93 -17.40
C ALA A 174 -14.96 15.50 -17.29
N TYR A 175 -15.40 14.72 -16.29
CA TYR A 175 -15.02 13.30 -16.16
C TYR A 175 -15.71 12.40 -17.18
N LEU A 176 -16.83 12.83 -17.75
CA LEU A 176 -17.57 12.11 -18.79
C LEU A 176 -17.15 12.50 -20.21
N ALA A 177 -16.32 13.53 -20.38
CA ALA A 177 -15.82 13.98 -21.68
C ALA A 177 -15.16 12.87 -22.55
N PRO A 178 -14.49 11.85 -21.99
CA PRO A 178 -13.99 10.70 -22.76
C PRO A 178 -15.08 9.78 -23.35
N LEU A 179 -16.36 10.05 -23.10
CA LEU A 179 -17.52 9.32 -23.62
C LEU A 179 -18.30 10.22 -24.60
N PRO A 180 -17.74 10.56 -25.78
CA PRO A 180 -18.40 11.47 -26.70
C PRO A 180 -19.64 10.85 -27.34
N SER A 181 -20.64 11.70 -27.62
CA SER A 181 -21.83 11.32 -28.39
C SER A 181 -21.45 10.73 -29.75
N GLY A 182 -22.16 9.69 -30.19
CA GLY A 182 -21.96 8.98 -31.45
C GLY A 182 -20.87 7.89 -31.43
N ALA A 183 -19.98 7.90 -30.43
CA ALA A 183 -18.97 6.86 -30.26
C ALA A 183 -19.58 5.54 -29.77
N LEU A 184 -18.87 4.44 -30.01
CA LEU A 184 -19.26 3.13 -29.51
C LEU A 184 -19.22 3.09 -27.97
N ILE A 185 -20.17 2.36 -27.38
CA ILE A 185 -20.20 2.13 -25.94
C ILE A 185 -19.21 1.02 -25.59
N GLU A 186 -17.98 1.43 -25.32
CA GLU A 186 -16.91 0.56 -24.85
C GLU A 186 -16.87 0.49 -23.31
N GLN A 187 -16.67 -0.70 -22.77
CA GLN A 187 -16.61 -0.93 -21.33
C GLN A 187 -15.44 -0.19 -20.67
N ALA A 188 -14.25 -0.22 -21.28
CA ALA A 188 -13.04 0.33 -20.68
C ALA A 188 -13.10 1.85 -20.41
N PRO A 189 -13.46 2.73 -21.38
CA PRO A 189 -13.59 4.15 -21.11
C PRO A 189 -14.76 4.46 -20.18
N LEU A 190 -15.88 3.73 -20.29
CA LEU A 190 -17.04 3.89 -19.40
C LEU A 190 -16.68 3.59 -17.95
N GLU A 191 -16.08 2.42 -17.70
CA GLU A 191 -15.66 1.98 -16.37
C GLU A 191 -14.63 2.95 -15.79
N ARG A 192 -13.64 3.37 -16.58
CA ARG A 192 -12.64 4.35 -16.11
C ARG A 192 -13.28 5.67 -15.70
N ALA A 193 -14.13 6.26 -16.54
CA ALA A 193 -14.76 7.55 -16.27
C ALA A 193 -15.57 7.52 -14.96
N LEU A 194 -16.38 6.47 -14.78
CA LEU A 194 -17.24 6.31 -13.60
C LEU A 194 -16.45 5.99 -12.32
N LEU A 195 -15.38 5.18 -12.43
CA LEU A 195 -14.51 4.90 -11.30
C LEU A 195 -13.71 6.13 -10.86
N LEU A 196 -13.17 6.93 -11.80
CA LEU A 196 -12.47 8.17 -11.46
C LEU A 196 -13.38 9.16 -10.75
N LEU A 197 -14.64 9.28 -11.18
CA LEU A 197 -15.63 10.12 -10.51
C LEU A 197 -15.97 9.59 -9.10
N SER A 198 -16.09 8.27 -8.96
CA SER A 198 -16.37 7.61 -7.68
C SER A 198 -15.19 7.63 -6.70
N ASP A 199 -13.97 7.82 -7.20
CA ASP A 199 -12.74 7.92 -6.38
C ASP A 199 -12.61 9.29 -5.70
N LEU A 200 -13.41 10.29 -6.10
CA LEU A 200 -13.36 11.63 -5.54
C LEU A 200 -13.94 11.67 -4.12
N PRO A 201 -13.17 12.12 -3.12
CA PRO A 201 -13.67 12.28 -1.76
C PRO A 201 -14.88 13.22 -1.66
N GLY A 202 -15.93 12.78 -0.96
CA GLY A 202 -17.15 13.57 -0.78
C GLY A 202 -17.97 13.72 -2.06
N VAL A 203 -17.78 12.84 -3.05
CA VAL A 203 -18.59 12.79 -4.26
C VAL A 203 -19.32 11.46 -4.33
N THR A 204 -20.63 11.50 -4.47
CA THR A 204 -21.47 10.34 -4.74
C THR A 204 -22.00 10.42 -6.17
N SER A 205 -21.99 9.30 -6.90
CA SER A 205 -22.44 9.24 -8.29
C SER A 205 -23.29 8.01 -8.55
N HIS A 206 -24.39 8.21 -9.28
CA HIS A 206 -25.35 7.18 -9.66
C HIS A 206 -25.54 7.20 -11.19
N PRO A 207 -24.78 6.37 -11.93
CA PRO A 207 -24.90 6.29 -13.37
C PRO A 207 -26.12 5.46 -13.79
N VAL A 208 -26.87 5.95 -14.78
CA VAL A 208 -28.01 5.26 -15.39
C VAL A 208 -27.88 5.36 -16.91
N VAL A 209 -27.93 4.22 -17.58
CA VAL A 209 -28.01 4.16 -19.05
C VAL A 209 -29.45 3.87 -19.46
N ARG A 210 -30.01 4.70 -20.34
CA ARG A 210 -31.36 4.53 -20.90
C ARG A 210 -31.30 4.41 -22.43
N PRO A 211 -32.28 3.79 -23.10
CA PRO A 211 -32.40 3.87 -24.55
C PRO A 211 -32.42 5.33 -25.01
N GLY A 212 -31.61 5.67 -26.02
CA GLY A 212 -31.56 6.99 -26.61
C GLY A 212 -32.64 7.21 -27.69
N GLU A 213 -32.65 8.40 -28.28
CA GLU A 213 -33.61 8.77 -29.35
C GLU A 213 -33.35 8.02 -30.67
N ALA A 214 -32.10 7.68 -30.96
CA ALA A 214 -31.73 6.93 -32.16
C ALA A 214 -31.71 5.43 -31.89
N GLY A 215 -32.15 4.62 -32.88
CA GLY A 215 -32.05 3.17 -32.80
C GLY A 215 -30.61 2.72 -32.56
N GLY A 216 -30.39 1.84 -31.57
CA GLY A 216 -29.06 1.38 -31.19
C GLY A 216 -28.22 2.39 -30.40
N SER A 217 -28.80 3.52 -29.95
CA SER A 217 -28.12 4.44 -29.04
C SER A 217 -28.57 4.31 -27.59
N GLY A 218 -27.67 4.66 -26.67
CA GLY A 218 -27.94 4.73 -25.23
C GLY A 218 -27.51 6.08 -24.67
N ASP A 219 -28.37 6.69 -23.86
CA ASP A 219 -28.11 7.93 -23.14
C ASP A 219 -27.58 7.61 -21.73
N LEU A 220 -26.43 8.16 -21.37
CA LEU A 220 -25.86 8.08 -20.02
C LEU A 220 -26.21 9.34 -19.24
N GLU A 221 -26.95 9.15 -18.15
CA GLU A 221 -27.19 10.17 -17.13
C GLU A 221 -26.48 9.77 -15.84
N VAL A 222 -25.63 10.65 -15.32
CA VAL A 222 -24.93 10.43 -14.06
C VAL A 222 -25.39 11.47 -13.06
N SER A 223 -26.26 11.07 -12.13
CA SER A 223 -26.64 11.91 -11.00
C SER A 223 -25.48 11.99 -10.02
N VAL A 224 -25.01 13.20 -9.75
CA VAL A 224 -23.83 13.44 -8.90
C VAL A 224 -24.22 14.31 -7.74
N GLN A 225 -23.68 14.06 -6.55
CA GLN A 225 -23.78 14.97 -5.41
C GLN A 225 -22.39 15.22 -4.82
N ARG A 226 -22.20 16.45 -4.34
CA ARG A 226 -21.05 16.86 -3.54
C ARG A 226 -21.48 16.95 -2.09
N GLU A 227 -20.94 16.08 -1.25
CA GLU A 227 -21.19 16.02 0.17
C GLU A 227 -19.94 16.45 0.93
N ARG A 228 -20.07 17.45 1.80
CA ARG A 228 -19.01 17.83 2.73
C ARG A 228 -19.09 16.92 3.95
N SER A 229 -18.41 15.78 3.88
CA SER A 229 -18.34 14.84 5.00
C SER A 229 -17.11 15.10 5.86
N VAL A 230 -17.28 14.96 7.17
CA VAL A 230 -16.17 14.94 8.13
C VAL A 230 -16.14 13.54 8.73
N GLY A 231 -15.02 12.85 8.57
CA GLY A 231 -14.74 11.60 9.26
C GLY A 231 -13.72 11.83 10.36
N ALA A 232 -13.88 11.17 11.49
CA ALA A 232 -12.90 11.18 12.57
C ALA A 232 -12.49 9.76 12.94
N GLU A 233 -11.21 9.55 13.20
CA GLU A 233 -10.67 8.30 13.73
C GLU A 233 -9.86 8.60 14.99
N LEU A 234 -10.22 7.96 16.09
CA LEU A 234 -9.46 7.95 17.34
C LEU A 234 -8.85 6.56 17.51
N ALA A 235 -7.54 6.50 17.74
CA ALA A 235 -6.84 5.24 18.00
C ALA A 235 -6.00 5.30 19.27
N LEU A 236 -6.03 4.22 20.05
CA LEU A 236 -5.17 3.98 21.20
C LEU A 236 -4.37 2.70 20.94
N ASP A 237 -3.05 2.74 21.10
CA ASP A 237 -2.20 1.56 20.88
C ASP A 237 -0.99 1.55 21.82
N ASN A 238 -0.31 0.41 21.92
CA ASN A 238 0.97 0.30 22.62
C ASN A 238 2.16 0.10 21.68
N HIS A 239 2.07 0.62 20.45
CA HIS A 239 3.04 0.37 19.40
C HIS A 239 4.29 1.28 19.48
N GLY A 240 4.35 2.19 20.46
CA GLY A 240 5.49 3.07 20.64
C GLY A 240 6.72 2.37 21.21
N SER A 241 7.83 3.10 21.34
CA SER A 241 9.08 2.52 21.85
C SER A 241 9.24 2.78 23.35
N ARG A 242 10.16 2.04 23.96
CA ARG A 242 10.54 2.25 25.37
C ARG A 242 10.95 3.70 25.68
N TYR A 243 11.62 4.37 24.74
CA TYR A 243 12.29 5.65 25.02
C TYR A 243 11.45 6.87 24.65
N ASN A 244 10.47 6.71 23.77
CA ASN A 244 9.61 7.79 23.29
C ASN A 244 8.11 7.53 23.57
N GLY A 245 7.82 6.64 24.52
CA GLY A 245 6.48 6.32 25.01
C GLY A 245 5.88 5.12 24.29
N ILE A 246 5.44 4.14 25.07
CA ILE A 246 4.89 2.88 24.57
C ILE A 246 3.43 3.07 24.17
N TYR A 247 2.65 3.76 25.00
CA TYR A 247 1.23 3.96 24.79
C TYR A 247 1.02 5.25 23.99
N ARG A 248 0.23 5.17 22.93
CA ARG A 248 0.01 6.28 22.00
C ARG A 248 -1.48 6.50 21.80
N ALA A 249 -1.86 7.77 21.74
CA ALA A 249 -3.17 8.22 21.31
C ALA A 249 -3.04 8.96 19.98
N ARG A 250 -3.83 8.57 18.98
CA ARG A 250 -3.86 9.16 17.64
C ARG A 250 -5.25 9.70 17.33
N LEU A 251 -5.30 10.91 16.79
CA LEU A 251 -6.51 11.51 16.24
C LEU A 251 -6.28 11.80 14.76
N GLN A 252 -7.16 11.32 13.90
CA GLN A 252 -7.21 11.66 12.49
C GLN A 252 -8.55 12.29 12.16
N LEU A 253 -8.53 13.48 11.58
CA LEU A 253 -9.70 14.15 11.03
C LEU A 253 -9.55 14.19 9.51
N GLN A 254 -10.59 13.77 8.80
CA GLN A 254 -10.67 13.81 7.35
C GLN A 254 -11.87 14.67 6.97
N ILE A 255 -11.64 15.71 6.17
CA ILE A 255 -12.71 16.56 5.63
C ILE A 255 -12.68 16.36 4.12
N ASP A 256 -13.76 15.78 3.61
CA ASP A 256 -13.93 15.50 2.20
C ASP A 256 -14.66 16.65 1.52
N SER A 257 -14.20 16.99 0.32
CA SER A 257 -14.78 18.05 -0.48
C SER A 257 -14.94 19.40 0.26
N PRO A 258 -13.96 19.91 1.06
CA PRO A 258 -14.12 21.19 1.76
C PRO A 258 -14.22 22.40 0.82
N PHE A 259 -13.41 22.47 -0.24
CA PHE A 259 -13.29 23.68 -1.07
C PHE A 259 -13.61 23.45 -2.55
N THR A 260 -13.17 22.33 -3.15
CA THR A 260 -13.35 22.04 -4.59
C THR A 260 -13.87 20.63 -4.87
N PHE A 261 -14.44 20.37 -6.04
CA PHE A 261 -15.07 19.08 -6.37
C PHE A 261 -14.08 17.89 -6.26
N GLY A 262 -14.13 17.15 -5.14
CA GLY A 262 -13.24 16.01 -4.87
C GLY A 262 -11.92 16.33 -4.17
N ASP A 263 -11.74 17.51 -3.56
CA ASP A 263 -10.59 17.75 -2.67
C ASP A 263 -10.74 17.06 -1.31
N GLN A 264 -9.65 16.97 -0.56
CA GLN A 264 -9.64 16.38 0.76
C GLN A 264 -8.56 17.01 1.63
N LEU A 265 -8.93 17.36 2.86
CA LEU A 265 -8.04 17.82 3.91
C LEU A 265 -7.94 16.73 4.98
N GLN A 266 -6.73 16.39 5.40
CA GLN A 266 -6.48 15.45 6.49
C GLN A 266 -5.61 16.11 7.56
N LEU A 267 -6.05 16.06 8.81
CA LEU A 267 -5.26 16.40 9.98
C LEU A 267 -4.97 15.11 10.73
N ARG A 268 -3.71 14.84 11.07
CA ARG A 268 -3.34 13.75 11.98
C ARG A 268 -2.55 14.30 13.14
N THR A 269 -2.86 13.82 14.34
CA THR A 269 -2.16 14.15 15.58
C THR A 269 -1.87 12.86 16.33
N MET A 270 -0.74 12.80 17.03
CA MET A 270 -0.40 11.71 17.92
C MET A 270 0.37 12.23 19.12
N ALA A 271 0.03 11.74 20.31
CA ALA A 271 0.82 11.91 21.51
C ALA A 271 1.10 10.55 22.16
N SER A 272 2.24 10.43 22.85
CA SER A 272 2.56 9.25 23.67
C SER A 272 2.39 9.51 25.17
N ASP A 273 2.56 8.47 25.98
CA ASP A 273 2.71 8.54 27.43
C ASP A 273 4.07 9.09 27.91
N GLU A 274 5.03 9.28 27.00
CA GLU A 274 6.24 10.09 27.18
C GLU A 274 6.15 11.39 26.35
N ALA A 275 7.25 12.13 26.25
CA ALA A 275 7.29 13.43 25.56
C ALA A 275 7.40 13.34 24.02
N LEU A 276 6.63 12.47 23.34
CA LEU A 276 6.54 12.40 21.87
C LEU A 276 5.22 12.99 21.38
N LEU A 277 5.31 13.96 20.46
CA LEU A 277 4.18 14.59 19.78
C LEU A 277 4.41 14.58 18.27
N LEU A 278 3.34 14.31 17.51
CA LEU A 278 3.28 14.44 16.05
C LEU A 278 2.03 15.25 15.68
N GLY A 279 2.19 16.17 14.74
CA GLY A 279 1.08 16.80 14.02
C GLY A 279 1.38 16.86 12.54
N SER A 280 0.42 16.49 11.68
CA SER A 280 0.53 16.63 10.24
C SER A 280 -0.76 17.12 9.60
N LEU A 281 -0.61 17.97 8.58
CA LEU A 281 -1.69 18.47 7.75
C LEU A 281 -1.40 18.13 6.29
N ASP A 282 -2.34 17.47 5.63
CA ASP A 282 -2.27 17.10 4.22
C ASP A 282 -3.49 17.65 3.47
N TYR A 283 -3.27 18.23 2.30
CA TYR A 283 -4.32 18.65 1.39
C TYR A 283 -4.10 18.03 0.01
N SER A 284 -5.15 17.44 -0.55
CA SER A 284 -5.11 16.83 -1.88
C SER A 284 -6.29 17.25 -2.74
N LEU A 285 -6.06 17.42 -4.03
CA LEU A 285 -7.06 17.88 -4.98
C LEU A 285 -6.88 17.23 -6.36
N PRO A 286 -7.98 16.96 -7.09
CA PRO A 286 -7.89 16.52 -8.47
C PRO A 286 -7.35 17.65 -9.36
N LEU A 287 -6.55 17.29 -10.36
CA LEU A 287 -5.98 18.21 -11.34
C LEU A 287 -6.56 17.88 -12.72
N GLY A 288 -7.69 18.51 -13.04
CA GLY A 288 -8.51 18.13 -14.19
C GLY A 288 -9.26 16.82 -13.97
N ALA A 289 -9.80 16.24 -15.04
CA ALA A 289 -10.74 15.12 -14.97
C ALA A 289 -10.18 13.78 -15.48
N GLN A 290 -8.89 13.73 -15.80
CA GLN A 290 -8.23 12.53 -16.36
C GLN A 290 -7.64 11.60 -15.28
N GLY A 291 -7.80 11.95 -14.00
CA GLY A 291 -7.34 11.18 -12.84
C GLY A 291 -6.07 11.69 -12.16
N TRP A 292 -5.47 12.80 -12.63
CA TRP A 292 -4.35 13.42 -11.92
C TRP A 292 -4.79 13.93 -10.55
N ARG A 293 -3.95 13.71 -9.53
CA ARG A 293 -4.18 14.25 -8.18
C ARG A 293 -2.90 14.84 -7.61
N GLY A 294 -2.98 16.10 -7.18
CA GLY A 294 -1.92 16.79 -6.46
C GLY A 294 -2.09 16.63 -4.95
N ARG A 295 -0.98 16.65 -4.21
CA ARG A 295 -0.94 16.62 -2.74
C ARG A 295 0.13 17.58 -2.23
N ILE A 296 -0.20 18.34 -1.20
CA ILE A 296 0.76 19.09 -0.38
C ILE A 296 0.58 18.68 1.08
N GLY A 297 1.69 18.59 1.81
CA GLY A 297 1.65 18.17 3.21
C GLY A 297 2.76 18.79 4.04
N TYR A 298 2.49 18.93 5.33
CA TYR A 298 3.47 19.34 6.33
C TYR A 298 3.30 18.51 7.60
N ALA A 299 4.39 17.96 8.11
CA ALA A 299 4.42 17.22 9.36
C ALA A 299 5.49 17.78 10.29
N HIS A 300 5.18 17.85 11.58
CA HIS A 300 6.11 18.20 12.63
C HIS A 300 6.01 17.20 13.78
N THR A 301 7.15 16.69 14.21
CA THR A 301 7.26 15.91 15.43
C THR A 301 8.35 16.46 16.34
N SER A 302 8.12 16.35 17.64
CA SER A 302 9.06 16.65 18.71
C SER A 302 9.09 15.49 19.68
N TYR A 303 10.28 15.18 20.20
CA TYR A 303 10.44 14.10 21.18
C TYR A 303 11.48 14.45 22.24
N GLU A 304 11.32 13.89 23.44
CA GLU A 304 12.40 13.71 24.42
C GLU A 304 12.51 12.23 24.79
N LEU A 305 13.73 11.76 25.04
CA LEU A 305 14.01 10.38 25.37
C LEU A 305 14.02 10.17 26.88
N GLY A 306 13.13 9.30 27.33
CA GLY A 306 13.03 8.88 28.72
C GLY A 306 14.00 7.77 29.10
N GLN A 307 13.72 7.15 30.25
CA GLN A 307 14.41 5.95 30.74
C GLN A 307 15.93 6.17 30.92
N GLN A 308 16.76 5.25 30.43
CA GLN A 308 18.23 5.31 30.53
C GLN A 308 18.86 6.53 29.84
N PHE A 309 18.11 7.25 29.00
CA PHE A 309 18.56 8.47 28.34
C PHE A 309 18.04 9.75 28.98
N ALA A 310 17.19 9.66 30.01
CA ALA A 310 16.64 10.84 30.70
C ALA A 310 17.74 11.74 31.29
N ALA A 311 18.80 11.14 31.83
CA ALA A 311 19.96 11.87 32.36
C ALA A 311 20.71 12.68 31.29
N LEU A 312 20.65 12.27 30.01
CA LEU A 312 21.24 13.01 28.89
C LEU A 312 20.40 14.22 28.50
N ARG A 313 19.13 14.27 28.94
CA ARG A 313 18.11 15.22 28.45
C ARG A 313 18.15 15.25 26.92
N ALA A 314 18.13 14.06 26.34
CA ALA A 314 18.23 13.84 24.91
C ALA A 314 16.86 14.01 24.27
N GLY A 315 16.79 14.66 23.11
CA GLY A 315 15.54 14.87 22.39
C GLY A 315 15.78 15.52 21.05
N GLY A 316 14.72 15.84 20.34
CA GLY A 316 14.85 16.37 18.99
C GLY A 316 13.53 16.74 18.35
N SER A 317 13.61 17.08 17.07
CA SER A 317 12.44 17.38 16.25
C SER A 317 12.70 17.03 14.79
N ALA A 318 11.64 16.63 14.09
CA ALA A 318 11.64 16.50 12.64
C ALA A 318 10.53 17.39 12.04
N LYS A 319 10.85 18.04 10.93
CA LYS A 319 9.91 18.79 10.10
C LYS A 319 9.97 18.24 8.69
N VAL A 320 8.83 17.88 8.12
CA VAL A 320 8.73 17.31 6.78
C VAL A 320 7.75 18.13 5.96
N ALA A 321 8.22 18.74 4.89
CA ALA A 321 7.37 19.35 3.87
C ALA A 321 7.32 18.43 2.65
N SER A 322 6.13 18.18 2.12
CA SER A 322 5.94 17.23 1.01
C SER A 322 5.08 17.82 -0.10
N LEU A 323 5.46 17.53 -1.34
CA LEU A 323 4.70 17.79 -2.55
C LEU A 323 4.56 16.49 -3.33
N GLY A 324 3.36 16.16 -3.79
CA GLY A 324 3.07 14.90 -4.46
C GLY A 324 2.16 15.07 -5.68
N LEU A 325 2.35 14.18 -6.64
CA LEU A 325 1.53 14.05 -7.83
C LEU A 325 1.27 12.56 -8.09
N SER A 326 0.05 12.20 -8.47
CA SER A 326 -0.30 10.81 -8.81
C SER A 326 -1.23 10.73 -10.01
N TYR A 327 -1.13 9.62 -10.75
CA TYR A 327 -1.95 9.33 -11.92
C TYR A 327 -2.26 7.82 -12.01
N PRO A 328 -3.54 7.43 -12.10
CA PRO A 328 -3.92 6.03 -12.30
C PRO A 328 -3.70 5.62 -13.76
N LEU A 329 -2.56 4.98 -14.04
CA LEU A 329 -2.21 4.39 -15.34
C LEU A 329 -3.26 3.37 -15.79
N ARG A 330 -3.78 2.59 -14.84
CA ARG A 330 -4.89 1.66 -15.05
C ARG A 330 -5.88 1.80 -13.90
N ARG A 331 -7.16 1.95 -14.22
CA ARG A 331 -8.26 2.01 -13.24
C ARG A 331 -9.41 1.15 -13.71
N THR A 332 -9.63 0.02 -13.03
CA THR A 332 -10.74 -0.91 -13.28
C THR A 332 -11.23 -1.47 -11.94
N ARG A 333 -12.36 -2.18 -11.92
CA ARG A 333 -12.87 -2.84 -10.72
C ARG A 333 -11.93 -3.93 -10.18
N LEU A 334 -11.17 -4.58 -11.06
CA LEU A 334 -10.38 -5.77 -10.73
C LEU A 334 -8.87 -5.53 -10.68
N ALA A 335 -8.36 -4.53 -11.39
CA ALA A 335 -6.93 -4.24 -11.45
C ALA A 335 -6.66 -2.75 -11.60
N ASN A 336 -5.84 -2.21 -10.70
CA ASN A 336 -5.42 -0.81 -10.71
C ASN A 336 -3.91 -0.70 -10.63
N VAL A 337 -3.39 0.31 -11.32
CA VAL A 337 -1.97 0.67 -11.30
C VAL A 337 -1.89 2.19 -11.27
N THR A 338 -1.23 2.73 -10.25
CA THR A 338 -1.04 4.16 -10.03
C THR A 338 0.44 4.47 -10.04
N LEU A 339 0.82 5.49 -10.80
CA LEU A 339 2.15 6.09 -10.73
C LEU A 339 2.09 7.33 -9.85
N ALA A 340 3.00 7.45 -8.90
CA ALA A 340 3.12 8.59 -8.02
C ALA A 340 4.56 9.10 -7.96
N ALA A 341 4.70 10.42 -7.84
CA ALA A 341 5.95 11.10 -7.52
C ALA A 341 5.74 11.94 -6.26
N SER A 342 6.64 11.82 -5.28
CA SER A 342 6.59 12.60 -4.04
C SER A 342 7.95 13.18 -3.70
N TYR A 343 8.03 14.50 -3.71
CA TYR A 343 9.16 15.24 -3.15
C TYR A 343 8.97 15.44 -1.65
N GLN A 344 10.03 15.23 -0.87
CA GLN A 344 10.06 15.50 0.57
C GLN A 344 11.32 16.30 0.92
N HIS A 345 11.13 17.35 1.73
CA HIS A 345 12.18 18.09 2.40
C HIS A 345 12.09 17.83 3.90
N LYS A 346 13.16 17.30 4.50
CA LYS A 346 13.26 16.97 5.93
C LYS A 346 14.28 17.88 6.61
N ASP A 347 13.89 18.56 7.69
CA ASP A 347 14.81 19.22 8.65
C ASP A 347 14.76 18.44 9.96
N LEU A 348 15.89 17.86 10.34
CA LEU A 348 16.03 16.96 11.49
C LEU A 348 16.99 17.63 12.47
N ARG A 349 16.61 17.68 13.74
CA ARG A 349 17.42 18.27 14.80
C ARG A 349 17.43 17.39 16.01
N ASP A 350 18.61 17.19 16.56
CA ASP A 350 18.86 16.37 17.74
C ASP A 350 19.64 17.18 18.78
N ARG A 351 19.38 16.93 20.06
CA ARG A 351 20.06 17.55 21.19
C ARG A 351 20.32 16.54 22.29
N GLN A 352 21.44 16.75 22.99
CA GLN A 352 21.74 16.13 24.28
C GLN A 352 22.17 17.26 25.22
N ASP A 353 21.25 17.78 26.03
CA ASP A 353 21.48 19.00 26.80
C ASP A 353 22.54 18.82 27.88
N ALA A 354 22.59 17.65 28.52
CA ALA A 354 23.60 17.36 29.53
C ALA A 354 25.03 17.35 28.98
N LEU A 355 25.19 17.10 27.67
CA LEU A 355 26.48 17.09 26.98
C LEU A 355 26.67 18.31 26.07
N ALA A 356 25.81 19.32 26.18
CA ALA A 356 25.81 20.52 25.32
C ALA A 356 25.93 20.22 23.81
N THR A 357 25.45 19.05 23.37
CA THR A 357 25.61 18.59 22.00
C THR A 357 24.34 18.86 21.21
N ARG A 358 24.51 19.30 19.96
CA ARG A 358 23.43 19.54 19.00
C ARG A 358 23.84 18.96 17.66
N SER A 359 22.87 18.44 16.92
CA SER A 359 23.05 18.08 15.52
C SER A 359 21.87 18.55 14.70
N ALA A 360 22.13 18.95 13.46
CA ALA A 360 21.15 19.31 12.48
C ALA A 360 21.47 18.62 11.15
N LYS A 361 20.46 17.99 10.56
CA LYS A 361 20.54 17.31 9.27
C LYS A 361 19.42 17.82 8.37
N ARG A 362 19.67 17.84 7.07
CA ARG A 362 18.64 18.10 6.05
C ARG A 362 18.67 17.01 4.99
N SER A 363 17.51 16.49 4.62
CA SER A 363 17.38 15.49 3.55
C SER A 363 16.34 15.96 2.53
N ASP A 364 16.73 15.95 1.26
CA ASP A 364 15.83 16.17 0.13
C ASP A 364 15.72 14.86 -0.65
N SER A 365 14.50 14.37 -0.88
CA SER A 365 14.27 13.11 -1.58
C SER A 365 13.09 13.17 -2.53
N VAL A 366 13.15 12.43 -3.63
CA VAL A 366 12.03 12.24 -4.56
C VAL A 366 11.73 10.75 -4.63
N ALA A 367 10.57 10.33 -4.15
CA ALA A 367 10.09 8.96 -4.30
C ALA A 367 9.25 8.83 -5.57
N LEU A 368 9.67 7.97 -6.50
CA LEU A 368 8.85 7.51 -7.62
C LEU A 368 8.28 6.14 -7.26
N THR A 369 6.96 6.05 -7.16
CA THR A 369 6.26 4.87 -6.66
C THR A 369 5.23 4.37 -7.67
N LEU A 370 5.28 3.08 -7.97
CA LEU A 370 4.24 2.36 -8.69
C LEU A 370 3.42 1.56 -7.67
N GLN A 371 2.19 1.97 -7.41
CA GLN A 371 1.25 1.21 -6.59
C GLN A 371 0.35 0.35 -7.46
N PHE A 372 -0.02 -0.83 -6.97
CA PHE A 372 -0.98 -1.68 -7.66
C PHE A 372 -1.93 -2.39 -6.69
N ASP A 373 -3.11 -2.72 -7.19
CA ASP A 373 -3.97 -3.75 -6.61
C ASP A 373 -4.59 -4.60 -7.71
N ARG A 374 -4.74 -5.89 -7.44
CA ARG A 374 -5.35 -6.85 -8.33
C ARG A 374 -6.16 -7.87 -7.55
N ARG A 375 -7.41 -8.04 -7.96
CA ARG A 375 -8.31 -9.09 -7.51
C ARG A 375 -8.25 -10.25 -8.52
N ASP A 376 -8.16 -11.46 -8.03
CA ASP A 376 -8.13 -12.68 -8.84
C ASP A 376 -9.03 -13.77 -8.24
N GLU A 377 -9.30 -14.82 -9.02
CA GLU A 377 -10.13 -15.96 -8.64
C GLU A 377 -9.30 -17.22 -8.33
N ILE A 378 -7.97 -17.09 -8.21
CA ILE A 378 -7.07 -18.23 -8.03
C ILE A 378 -7.29 -18.83 -6.65
N GLY A 379 -7.52 -20.14 -6.58
CA GLY A 379 -7.59 -20.91 -5.33
C GLY A 379 -8.71 -20.46 -4.38
N GLY A 380 -9.87 -20.06 -4.89
CA GLY A 380 -10.97 -19.48 -4.11
C GLY A 380 -10.99 -17.95 -4.10
N GLY A 381 -10.01 -17.33 -4.77
CA GLY A 381 -9.91 -15.90 -4.98
C GLY A 381 -9.05 -15.18 -3.95
N GLY A 382 -8.61 -13.99 -4.32
CA GLY A 382 -7.73 -13.20 -3.47
C GLY A 382 -7.51 -11.80 -3.99
N ILE A 383 -6.78 -11.03 -3.19
CA ILE A 383 -6.29 -9.71 -3.57
C ILE A 383 -4.80 -9.62 -3.31
N SER A 384 -4.07 -9.19 -4.32
CA SER A 384 -2.67 -8.82 -4.23
C SER A 384 -2.55 -7.32 -4.41
N TYR A 385 -1.82 -6.66 -3.52
CA TYR A 385 -1.61 -5.21 -3.56
C TYR A 385 -0.24 -4.87 -3.00
N GLY A 386 0.25 -3.68 -3.33
CA GLY A 386 1.57 -3.26 -2.87
C GLY A 386 2.15 -2.12 -3.66
N SER A 387 3.44 -1.89 -3.48
CA SER A 387 4.16 -0.84 -4.18
C SER A 387 5.62 -1.21 -4.49
N LEU A 388 6.11 -0.66 -5.59
CA LEU A 388 7.53 -0.60 -5.92
C LEU A 388 7.94 0.87 -5.92
N SER A 389 9.01 1.21 -5.22
CA SER A 389 9.50 2.59 -5.11
C SER A 389 10.98 2.70 -5.41
N TRP A 390 11.36 3.79 -6.06
CA TRP A 390 12.73 4.26 -6.19
C TRP A 390 12.84 5.66 -5.60
N THR A 391 13.76 5.85 -4.67
CA THR A 391 13.92 7.10 -3.93
C THR A 391 15.36 7.61 -4.01
N PRO A 392 15.72 8.40 -5.03
CA PRO A 392 16.93 9.23 -5.01
C PRO A 392 16.79 10.39 -4.02
N GLY A 393 17.89 10.75 -3.38
CA GLY A 393 17.94 11.88 -2.46
C GLY A 393 19.33 12.43 -2.20
N ARG A 394 19.38 13.47 -1.36
CA ARG A 394 20.60 14.10 -0.89
C ARG A 394 20.49 14.47 0.58
N LEU A 395 21.41 13.95 1.38
CA LEU A 395 21.61 14.28 2.77
C LEU A 395 22.68 15.37 2.94
N ARG A 396 22.41 16.32 3.82
CA ARG A 396 23.35 17.37 4.26
C ARG A 396 23.42 17.37 5.78
N LEU A 397 24.62 17.11 6.30
CA LEU A 397 24.91 17.16 7.72
C LEU A 397 25.55 18.51 8.08
N ASP A 398 25.29 18.97 9.30
CA ASP A 398 26.05 20.06 9.90
C ASP A 398 27.57 19.72 9.98
N PRO A 399 28.47 20.70 10.18
CA PRO A 399 29.91 20.45 10.21
C PRO A 399 30.36 19.41 11.23
N GLN A 400 29.76 19.37 12.42
CA GLN A 400 30.14 18.45 13.49
C GLN A 400 29.68 17.03 13.16
N ALA A 401 28.41 16.86 12.77
CA ALA A 401 27.86 15.57 12.35
C ALA A 401 28.61 15.01 11.12
N ARG A 402 28.97 15.87 10.17
CA ARG A 402 29.76 15.48 8.99
C ARG A 402 31.14 14.95 9.35
N ALA A 403 31.81 15.55 10.34
CA ALA A 403 33.13 15.10 10.78
C ALA A 403 33.06 13.68 11.37
N GLY A 404 32.02 13.39 12.16
CA GLY A 404 31.77 12.03 12.67
C GLY A 404 31.38 11.04 11.58
N ASP A 405 30.52 11.45 10.65
CA ASP A 405 30.06 10.64 9.51
C ASP A 405 31.21 10.24 8.58
N ALA A 406 32.18 11.14 8.33
CA ALA A 406 33.33 10.86 7.48
C ALA A 406 34.22 9.70 7.98
N LEU A 407 34.21 9.46 9.29
CA LEU A 407 34.93 8.37 9.96
C LEU A 407 34.12 7.07 10.02
N THR A 408 32.83 7.12 9.73
CA THR A 408 31.87 6.01 9.95
C THR A 408 31.02 5.75 8.70
N ALA A 409 29.73 6.10 8.73
CA ALA A 409 28.74 5.75 7.72
C ALA A 409 29.02 6.39 6.36
N ARG A 410 29.62 7.57 6.30
CA ARG A 410 29.81 8.33 5.05
C ARG A 410 28.47 8.47 4.29
N SER A 411 27.41 8.74 5.04
CA SER A 411 26.04 8.95 4.57
C SER A 411 25.82 10.34 3.96
N GLN A 412 26.71 11.30 4.25
CA GLN A 412 26.72 12.63 3.66
C GLN A 412 26.72 12.56 2.12
N GLY A 413 25.79 13.27 1.47
CA GLY A 413 25.78 13.42 0.02
C GLY A 413 24.58 12.75 -0.62
N ARG A 414 24.76 12.18 -1.82
CA ARG A 414 23.66 11.55 -2.57
C ARG A 414 23.42 10.13 -2.07
N PHE A 415 22.16 9.74 -2.04
CA PHE A 415 21.76 8.36 -1.81
C PHE A 415 20.65 7.97 -2.79
N ASP A 416 20.44 6.67 -2.93
CA ASP A 416 19.31 6.08 -3.63
C ASP A 416 18.91 4.80 -2.92
N LYS A 417 17.61 4.51 -2.94
CA LYS A 417 17.08 3.26 -2.42
C LYS A 417 15.92 2.74 -3.27
N LEU A 418 15.80 1.43 -3.29
CA LEU A 418 14.66 0.70 -3.83
C LEU A 418 13.85 0.12 -2.68
N GLY A 419 12.53 0.28 -2.73
CA GLY A 419 11.61 -0.30 -1.78
C GLY A 419 10.58 -1.19 -2.48
N LEU A 420 10.34 -2.39 -1.95
CA LEU A 420 9.28 -3.29 -2.36
C LEU A 420 8.37 -3.55 -1.17
N ASP A 421 7.07 -3.44 -1.39
CA ASP A 421 6.03 -3.75 -0.42
C ASP A 421 4.98 -4.58 -1.16
N LEU A 422 4.74 -5.81 -0.72
CA LEU A 422 3.85 -6.75 -1.39
C LEU A 422 2.98 -7.48 -0.37
N HIS A 423 1.67 -7.40 -0.56
CA HIS A 423 0.68 -8.07 0.24
C HIS A 423 -0.16 -9.02 -0.61
N ARG A 424 -0.59 -10.13 -0.01
CA ARG A 424 -1.64 -11.00 -0.56
C ARG A 424 -2.59 -11.45 0.54
N ILE A 425 -3.89 -11.28 0.30
CA ILE A 425 -4.96 -11.93 1.07
C ILE A 425 -5.56 -13.00 0.16
N GLN A 426 -5.46 -14.25 0.56
CA GLN A 426 -5.93 -15.43 -0.16
C GLN A 426 -7.10 -16.05 0.62
N ALA A 427 -8.25 -16.22 -0.04
CA ALA A 427 -9.31 -17.04 0.51
C ALA A 427 -8.89 -18.52 0.51
N LEU A 428 -9.21 -19.24 1.57
CA LEU A 428 -9.03 -20.69 1.69
C LEU A 428 -10.40 -21.36 1.88
N SER A 429 -10.44 -22.70 1.96
CA SER A 429 -11.68 -23.44 2.21
C SER A 429 -12.30 -23.11 3.58
N GLY A 430 -13.62 -23.02 3.65
CA GLY A 430 -14.36 -22.79 4.89
C GLY A 430 -14.22 -21.36 5.41
N ALA A 431 -13.95 -21.22 6.70
CA ALA A 431 -13.83 -19.92 7.37
C ALA A 431 -12.38 -19.40 7.44
N PHE A 432 -11.50 -19.90 6.59
CA PHE A 432 -10.06 -19.59 6.63
C PHE A 432 -9.64 -18.62 5.52
N SER A 433 -8.68 -17.76 5.84
CA SER A 433 -7.92 -16.97 4.85
C SER A 433 -6.45 -16.88 5.24
N LEU A 434 -5.57 -16.74 4.26
CA LEU A 434 -4.14 -16.55 4.45
C LEU A 434 -3.75 -15.13 4.07
N TYR A 435 -3.03 -14.45 4.94
CA TYR A 435 -2.40 -13.16 4.65
C TYR A 435 -0.88 -13.34 4.58
N GLY A 436 -0.26 -12.84 3.52
CA GLY A 436 1.18 -12.76 3.36
C GLY A 436 1.62 -11.33 3.11
N HIS A 437 2.73 -10.92 3.72
CA HIS A 437 3.38 -9.64 3.47
C HIS A 437 4.89 -9.84 3.28
N LEU A 438 5.44 -9.20 2.26
CA LEU A 438 6.86 -9.12 1.95
C LEU A 438 7.25 -7.65 1.81
N GLY A 439 8.09 -7.16 2.73
CA GLY A 439 8.67 -5.83 2.69
C GLY A 439 10.18 -5.91 2.47
N ALA A 440 10.73 -5.11 1.57
CA ALA A 440 12.16 -5.07 1.31
C ALA A 440 12.66 -3.65 1.03
N GLN A 441 13.90 -3.38 1.43
CA GLN A 441 14.63 -2.17 1.06
C GLN A 441 16.05 -2.55 0.63
N TRP A 442 16.51 -1.91 -0.44
CA TRP A 442 17.87 -2.05 -0.94
C TRP A 442 18.50 -0.68 -1.19
N SER A 443 19.75 -0.50 -0.77
CA SER A 443 20.60 0.63 -1.14
C SER A 443 22.03 0.17 -1.38
N GLU A 444 22.74 0.81 -2.31
CA GLU A 444 24.16 0.55 -2.54
C GLU A 444 25.08 1.29 -1.57
N GLY A 445 24.62 2.40 -0.99
CA GLY A 445 25.35 3.24 -0.06
C GLY A 445 24.77 3.19 1.35
N ASN A 446 25.52 3.73 2.31
CA ASN A 446 25.01 3.86 3.66
C ASN A 446 23.97 4.98 3.73
N LEU A 447 22.90 4.77 4.48
CA LEU A 447 21.81 5.70 4.63
C LEU A 447 21.90 6.41 5.98
N ASP A 448 21.17 7.53 6.08
CA ASP A 448 20.85 8.12 7.38
C ASP A 448 19.65 7.39 7.99
N SER A 449 19.56 7.39 9.32
CA SER A 449 18.49 6.75 10.09
C SER A 449 17.08 7.16 9.65
N SER A 450 16.91 8.37 9.07
CA SER A 450 15.65 8.85 8.50
C SER A 450 15.22 8.13 7.23
N GLU A 451 16.06 7.24 6.69
CA GLU A 451 15.85 6.46 5.47
C GLU A 451 15.96 4.95 5.68
N ASP A 452 16.27 4.48 6.90
CA ASP A 452 16.46 3.07 7.23
C ASP A 452 15.19 2.21 7.09
N PHE A 453 15.42 0.92 6.90
CA PHE A 453 14.41 -0.11 7.03
C PHE A 453 14.32 -0.58 8.49
N GLY A 454 13.13 -0.59 9.07
CA GLY A 454 12.89 -1.08 10.43
C GLY A 454 12.34 -2.52 10.42
N LEU A 455 12.81 -3.36 11.34
CA LEU A 455 12.48 -4.79 11.35
C LEU A 455 11.59 -5.22 12.51
N GLY A 456 11.67 -4.58 13.68
CA GLY A 456 10.88 -4.94 14.87
C GLY A 456 9.57 -4.18 15.02
N GLY A 457 8.79 -4.58 16.02
CA GLY A 457 7.53 -3.95 16.36
C GLY A 457 6.31 -4.58 15.68
N PRO A 458 5.12 -3.98 15.86
CA PRO A 458 3.85 -4.58 15.47
C PRO A 458 3.65 -4.71 13.95
N ALA A 459 4.27 -3.82 13.16
CA ALA A 459 4.29 -3.88 11.70
C ALA A 459 5.51 -4.65 11.14
N GLY A 460 6.41 -5.13 12.02
CA GLY A 460 7.60 -5.89 11.69
C GLY A 460 7.54 -7.30 12.26
N VAL A 461 8.65 -7.77 12.85
CA VAL A 461 8.68 -9.01 13.62
C VAL A 461 8.09 -8.75 15.01
N ARG A 462 6.83 -9.12 15.20
CA ARG A 462 6.03 -8.78 16.40
C ARG A 462 6.61 -9.28 17.71
N ALA A 463 7.44 -10.32 17.69
CA ALA A 463 8.11 -10.84 18.87
C ALA A 463 9.22 -9.94 19.42
N TYR A 464 9.52 -8.83 18.74
CA TYR A 464 10.52 -7.84 19.13
C TYR A 464 9.89 -6.46 19.32
N PRO A 465 10.41 -5.64 20.25
CA PRO A 465 9.92 -4.28 20.49
C PRO A 465 10.03 -3.41 19.24
N SER A 466 9.25 -2.32 19.24
CA SER A 466 9.48 -1.21 18.33
C SER A 466 10.92 -0.71 18.45
N SER A 467 11.40 -0.13 17.36
CA SER A 467 12.76 0.35 17.21
C SER A 467 13.86 -0.74 17.16
N GLU A 468 13.51 -2.02 17.05
CA GLU A 468 14.49 -3.11 16.94
C GLU A 468 14.92 -3.33 15.48
N GLY A 469 16.23 -3.45 15.25
CA GLY A 469 16.80 -3.88 13.97
C GLY A 469 16.53 -2.90 12.83
N TYR A 470 17.33 -1.83 12.77
CA TYR A 470 17.39 -0.93 11.61
C TYR A 470 18.61 -1.19 10.76
N GLY A 471 18.47 -0.93 9.46
CA GLY A 471 19.60 -0.90 8.56
C GLY A 471 19.27 -0.36 7.18
N ASP A 472 20.33 -0.16 6.40
CA ASP A 472 20.25 0.35 5.03
C ASP A 472 19.51 -0.61 4.10
N ARG A 473 19.67 -1.92 4.35
CA ARG A 473 19.04 -3.00 3.60
C ARG A 473 18.22 -3.86 4.53
N GLY A 474 17.07 -4.31 4.05
CA GLY A 474 16.17 -5.12 4.86
C GLY A 474 15.25 -5.99 4.04
N LEU A 475 14.86 -7.12 4.63
CA LEU A 475 13.82 -8.01 4.18
C LEU A 475 12.96 -8.42 5.37
N LEU A 476 11.65 -8.29 5.24
CA LEU A 476 10.64 -8.70 6.20
C LEU A 476 9.64 -9.60 5.47
N ALA A 477 9.31 -10.73 6.07
CA ALA A 477 8.24 -11.61 5.65
C ALA A 477 7.31 -11.88 6.84
N GLN A 478 6.01 -11.72 6.61
CA GLN A 478 4.97 -12.04 7.58
C GLN A 478 3.95 -12.98 6.94
N LEU A 479 3.54 -13.99 7.69
CA LEU A 479 2.50 -14.93 7.29
C LEU A 479 1.48 -15.06 8.42
N GLU A 480 0.20 -14.84 8.11
CA GLU A 480 -0.90 -14.96 9.06
C GLU A 480 -1.99 -15.88 8.51
N LEU A 481 -2.35 -16.91 9.27
CA LEU A 481 -3.56 -17.69 9.05
C LEU A 481 -4.70 -17.05 9.87
N HIS A 482 -5.80 -16.70 9.21
CA HIS A 482 -6.98 -16.15 9.86
C HIS A 482 -8.10 -17.18 9.87
N TYR A 483 -8.79 -17.30 11.00
CA TYR A 483 -10.02 -18.06 11.15
C TYR A 483 -11.16 -17.11 11.54
N ALA A 484 -12.17 -17.00 10.68
CA ALA A 484 -13.36 -16.19 10.92
C ALA A 484 -14.30 -16.93 11.89
N LEU A 485 -14.10 -16.71 13.18
CA LEU A 485 -14.92 -17.28 14.26
C LEU A 485 -16.36 -16.76 14.18
N GLN A 486 -16.51 -15.46 13.93
CA GLN A 486 -17.79 -14.76 13.71
C GLN A 486 -17.58 -13.67 12.64
N PRO A 487 -18.65 -13.12 12.04
CA PRO A 487 -18.51 -12.06 11.02
C PRO A 487 -17.68 -10.85 11.48
N ASN A 488 -17.70 -10.55 12.78
CA ASN A 488 -16.98 -9.45 13.42
C ASN A 488 -15.70 -9.87 14.15
N THR A 489 -15.35 -11.17 14.18
CA THR A 489 -14.28 -11.69 15.04
C THR A 489 -13.43 -12.69 14.29
N LYS A 490 -12.12 -12.43 14.22
CA LYS A 490 -11.13 -13.29 13.59
C LYS A 490 -10.05 -13.68 14.59
N LEU A 491 -9.73 -14.98 14.63
CA LEU A 491 -8.55 -15.50 15.31
C LEU A 491 -7.40 -15.58 14.32
N LEU A 492 -6.19 -15.32 14.80
CA LEU A 492 -4.99 -15.27 13.98
C LEU A 492 -3.91 -16.16 14.59
N ALA A 493 -3.22 -16.91 13.74
CA ALA A 493 -1.93 -17.50 14.05
C ALA A 493 -0.92 -16.97 13.03
N PHE A 494 0.27 -16.58 13.49
CA PHE A 494 1.23 -15.93 12.61
C PHE A 494 2.68 -16.34 12.84
N TYR A 495 3.49 -16.13 11.82
CA TYR A 495 4.93 -16.24 11.85
C TYR A 495 5.55 -15.05 11.10
N ASP A 496 6.44 -14.33 11.77
CA ASP A 496 7.15 -13.19 11.23
C ASP A 496 8.65 -13.50 11.23
N ALA A 497 9.35 -13.12 10.16
CA ALA A 497 10.79 -13.23 10.08
C ALA A 497 11.37 -12.11 9.24
N GLY A 498 12.60 -11.71 9.54
CA GLY A 498 13.31 -10.81 8.67
C GLY A 498 14.76 -10.62 9.06
N ARG A 499 15.45 -9.87 8.22
CA ARG A 499 16.87 -9.57 8.36
C ARG A 499 17.15 -8.17 7.82
N VAL A 500 18.01 -7.47 8.53
CA VAL A 500 18.62 -6.23 8.04
C VAL A 500 20.13 -6.39 7.98
N ASP A 501 20.74 -5.78 6.97
CA ASP A 501 22.16 -5.44 7.01
C ASP A 501 22.24 -4.00 7.51
N ILE A 502 22.89 -3.80 8.66
CA ILE A 502 22.85 -2.52 9.38
C ILE A 502 23.42 -1.42 8.49
N ASN A 503 24.57 -1.70 7.86
CA ASN A 503 25.22 -0.80 6.92
C ASN A 503 25.44 -1.51 5.57
N ALA A 504 25.11 -0.88 4.46
CA ALA A 504 25.33 -1.38 3.10
C ALA A 504 26.83 -1.54 2.79
N ARG A 505 27.66 -0.66 3.38
CA ARG A 505 29.12 -0.62 3.33
C ARG A 505 29.66 -0.50 4.76
N PRO A 506 29.80 -1.62 5.49
CA PRO A 506 30.31 -1.63 6.86
C PRO A 506 31.75 -1.10 6.94
N TRP A 507 32.05 -0.30 7.97
CA TRP A 507 33.40 0.23 8.26
C TRP A 507 34.05 -0.42 9.48
N ASP A 508 33.29 -1.18 10.27
CA ASP A 508 33.79 -1.93 11.42
C ASP A 508 33.48 -3.43 11.29
N ARG A 509 34.03 -4.22 12.22
CA ARG A 509 33.77 -5.66 12.33
C ARG A 509 32.60 -5.99 13.28
N ALA A 510 31.86 -4.98 13.73
CA ALA A 510 30.72 -5.19 14.62
C ALA A 510 29.58 -5.91 13.89
N ASP A 511 28.48 -6.18 14.58
CA ASP A 511 27.33 -6.90 14.04
C ASP A 511 26.84 -6.27 12.73
N ARG A 512 27.24 -6.87 11.60
CA ARG A 512 26.90 -6.36 10.26
C ARG A 512 25.43 -6.58 9.90
N HIS A 513 24.76 -7.50 10.58
CA HIS A 513 23.38 -7.88 10.30
C HIS A 513 22.60 -8.15 11.58
N ARG A 514 21.28 -8.00 11.51
CA ARG A 514 20.34 -8.36 12.57
C ARG A 514 19.22 -9.19 11.97
N SER A 515 19.06 -10.43 12.44
CA SER A 515 17.96 -11.32 12.06
C SER A 515 17.03 -11.55 13.23
N LEU A 516 15.73 -11.44 12.97
CA LEU A 516 14.66 -11.58 13.96
C LEU A 516 13.62 -12.55 13.41
N ALA A 517 13.08 -13.42 14.26
CA ALA A 517 11.89 -14.18 13.93
C ALA A 517 11.03 -14.45 15.17
N GLY A 518 9.74 -14.63 14.95
CA GLY A 518 8.81 -14.95 16.00
C GLY A 518 7.49 -15.52 15.49
N ALA A 519 6.80 -16.21 16.38
CA ALA A 519 5.48 -16.76 16.13
C ALA A 519 4.49 -16.23 17.16
N GLY A 520 3.21 -16.23 16.84
CA GLY A 520 2.22 -15.76 17.80
C GLY A 520 0.79 -16.02 17.42
N LEU A 521 -0.08 -15.57 18.32
CA LEU A 521 -1.53 -15.66 18.22
C LEU A 521 -2.14 -14.27 18.35
N GLY A 522 -3.27 -14.04 17.71
CA GLY A 522 -3.98 -12.78 17.79
C GLY A 522 -5.49 -12.90 17.69
N LEU A 523 -6.14 -11.81 18.03
CA LEU A 523 -7.58 -11.61 17.93
C LEU A 523 -7.82 -10.27 17.23
N ARG A 524 -8.61 -10.28 16.16
CA ARG A 524 -9.14 -9.08 15.52
C ARG A 524 -10.64 -9.04 15.70
N TRP A 525 -11.14 -7.94 16.23
CA TRP A 525 -12.56 -7.72 16.45
C TRP A 525 -13.00 -6.40 15.83
N GLN A 526 -14.16 -6.36 15.19
CA GLN A 526 -14.68 -5.13 14.58
C GLN A 526 -16.21 -5.05 14.67
N LEU A 527 -16.74 -4.06 15.38
CA LEU A 527 -18.17 -3.83 15.53
C LEU A 527 -18.51 -2.34 15.54
N ARG A 528 -19.51 -1.93 14.75
CA ARG A 528 -20.11 -0.58 14.78
C ARG A 528 -19.08 0.57 14.78
N GLY A 529 -18.14 0.55 13.83
CA GLY A 529 -17.12 1.60 13.70
C GLY A 529 -15.93 1.47 14.67
N VAL A 530 -15.97 0.53 15.61
CA VAL A 530 -14.86 0.21 16.51
C VAL A 530 -14.14 -1.05 16.04
N SER A 531 -12.81 -1.03 16.00
CA SER A 531 -11.97 -2.21 15.79
C SER A 531 -10.92 -2.35 16.88
N ALA A 532 -10.66 -3.60 17.28
CA ALA A 532 -9.62 -3.95 18.23
C ALA A 532 -8.73 -5.05 17.65
N ASP A 533 -7.42 -4.87 17.77
CA ASP A 533 -6.39 -5.82 17.40
C ASP A 533 -5.61 -6.17 18.67
N LEU A 534 -5.50 -7.46 19.00
CA LEU A 534 -4.70 -7.98 20.10
C LEU A 534 -3.76 -9.05 19.56
N SER A 535 -2.50 -9.05 19.98
CA SER A 535 -1.58 -10.14 19.65
C SER A 535 -0.56 -10.42 20.75
N LEU A 536 -0.18 -11.69 20.85
CA LEU A 536 0.91 -12.18 21.70
C LEU A 536 1.94 -12.87 20.80
N ALA A 537 3.21 -12.50 20.95
CA ALA A 537 4.29 -12.98 20.11
C ALA A 537 5.49 -13.48 20.93
N TRP A 538 6.03 -14.64 20.54
CA TRP A 538 7.19 -15.29 21.14
C TRP A 538 8.35 -15.32 20.16
N ARG A 539 9.56 -15.06 20.66
CA ARG A 539 10.78 -15.03 19.83
C ARG A 539 11.18 -16.45 19.49
N THR A 540 11.45 -16.73 18.22
CA THR A 540 11.99 -18.01 17.74
C THR A 540 13.46 -17.88 17.30
N GLN A 541 13.86 -16.69 16.83
CA GLN A 541 15.24 -16.38 16.43
C GLN A 541 15.58 -14.93 16.73
N GLY A 542 16.86 -14.63 17.03
CA GLY A 542 17.39 -13.27 17.19
C GLY A 542 17.86 -12.93 18.61
N GLY A 543 17.66 -13.82 19.58
CA GLY A 543 18.11 -13.64 20.97
C GLY A 543 17.36 -12.52 21.70
N SER A 544 17.99 -11.92 22.70
CA SER A 544 17.41 -10.79 23.45
C SER A 544 17.27 -9.54 22.58
N PRO A 545 16.22 -8.72 22.80
CA PRO A 545 16.10 -7.43 22.14
C PRO A 545 17.29 -6.53 22.49
N ARG A 546 17.64 -5.65 21.55
CA ARG A 546 18.68 -4.61 21.72
C ARG A 546 18.05 -3.24 21.95
N SER A 547 16.80 -3.02 21.52
CA SER A 547 16.07 -1.76 21.71
C SER A 547 15.38 -1.65 23.06
N ASP A 548 14.98 -2.75 23.71
CA ASP A 548 14.44 -2.76 25.07
C ASP A 548 15.16 -3.81 25.93
N THR A 549 15.73 -3.38 27.06
CA THR A 549 16.49 -4.25 27.98
C THR A 549 15.62 -5.06 28.92
N ARG A 550 14.29 -4.85 28.95
CA ARG A 550 13.39 -5.67 29.76
C ARG A 550 13.25 -7.09 29.20
N PRO A 551 13.22 -8.11 30.07
CA PRO A 551 12.90 -9.48 29.67
C PRO A 551 11.38 -9.62 29.46
N GLY A 552 10.84 -8.97 28.42
CA GLY A 552 9.43 -9.11 28.04
C GLY A 552 9.24 -10.28 27.07
N GLN A 553 8.78 -11.43 27.56
CA GLN A 553 8.18 -12.47 26.72
C GLN A 553 6.92 -13.01 27.41
N PRO A 554 5.80 -13.17 26.69
CA PRO A 554 5.57 -12.75 25.31
C PRO A 554 5.59 -11.22 25.13
N MET A 555 5.83 -10.76 23.90
CA MET A 555 5.48 -9.39 23.51
C MET A 555 3.96 -9.33 23.30
N ALA A 556 3.32 -8.32 23.89
CA ALA A 556 1.89 -8.10 23.75
C ALA A 556 1.63 -6.79 23.02
N TRP A 557 0.82 -6.83 21.96
CA TRP A 557 0.38 -5.65 21.22
C TRP A 557 -1.12 -5.50 21.32
N PHE A 558 -1.58 -4.25 21.46
CA PHE A 558 -2.96 -3.89 21.28
C PHE A 558 -3.10 -2.62 20.44
N SER A 559 -4.20 -2.57 19.69
CA SER A 559 -4.71 -1.35 19.09
C SER A 559 -6.24 -1.34 19.23
N LEU A 560 -6.79 -0.19 19.59
CA LEU A 560 -8.22 0.09 19.62
C LEU A 560 -8.45 1.32 18.77
N VAL A 561 -9.29 1.20 17.74
CA VAL A 561 -9.62 2.26 16.79
C VAL A 561 -11.12 2.47 16.78
N SER A 562 -11.57 3.72 16.83
CA SER A 562 -12.98 4.10 16.70
C SER A 562 -13.12 5.13 15.59
N ARG A 563 -14.03 4.86 14.65
CA ARG A 563 -14.36 5.73 13.52
C ARG A 563 -15.74 6.33 13.71
N PHE A 564 -15.85 7.64 13.46
CA PHE A 564 -17.04 8.45 13.62
C PHE A 564 -17.38 9.19 12.32
#